data_AF-A0A7C5XCP6-F1
#
_entry.id   AF-A0A7C5XCP6-F1
#
_cell.length_a   1.000
_cell.length_b   1.000
_cell.length_c   1.000
_cell.angle_alpha   90.00
_cell.angle_beta   90.00
_cell.angle_gamma   90.00
#
_symmetry.space_group_name_H-M   'P 1'
#
loop_
_entity.id
_entity.type
_entity.pdbx_description
1 polymer ?
#
loop_
_entity_poly.entity_id
_entity_poly.type
_entity_poly.pdbx_seq_one_letter_code
_entity_poly.pdbx_strand_id
1 'polypeptide(L)'
;MGNKKTPFFEAEKKEGAFFTEFAGWYLPLHFGSAIQEALSVRQNAGFFDISHMGRIKILGKDSEKLISKVFTRKPDQEKKGLYGFLVSEDAKIIDDIVVFRKKEDEFFLVANASGKEKDIALLEYEKQKNLFQADIEDISDKTVFVAIQGPKSPEKTVKIMSKFSPDLSQKILEIKRFQFEEDGNVFISRTGYTGEDGFEIVMPKERA
;
A
#
# COMPACT_ATOMS: atom_id res chain seq x y z
N MET A 1 21.16 -7.62 13.15
CA MET A 1 21.03 -6.81 11.91
C MET A 1 20.45 -5.48 12.31
N GLY A 2 20.95 -4.35 11.79
CA GLY A 2 20.44 -3.02 12.14
C GLY A 2 19.09 -2.74 11.48
N ASN A 3 18.32 -1.81 12.06
CA ASN A 3 17.02 -1.42 11.52
C ASN A 3 17.15 -0.76 10.13
N LYS A 4 16.19 -1.07 9.25
CA LYS A 4 16.08 -0.54 7.89
C LYS A 4 15.61 0.92 7.92
N LYS A 5 15.96 1.67 6.87
CA LYS A 5 15.54 3.06 6.65
C LYS A 5 14.77 3.16 5.33
N THR A 6 13.70 3.93 5.32
CA THR A 6 13.00 4.27 4.09
C THR A 6 13.81 5.27 3.25
N PRO A 7 13.48 5.45 1.96
CA PRO A 7 14.13 6.47 1.13
C PRO A 7 13.92 7.91 1.63
N PHE A 8 12.87 8.16 2.41
CA PHE A 8 12.57 9.49 2.96
C PHE A 8 13.29 9.79 4.29
N PHE A 9 13.93 8.79 4.92
CA PHE A 9 14.52 8.92 6.26
C PHE A 9 15.41 10.16 6.45
N GLU A 10 16.33 10.44 5.52
CA GLU A 10 17.25 11.57 5.66
C GLU A 10 16.55 12.93 5.43
N ALA A 11 15.46 12.97 4.66
CA ALA A 11 14.63 14.17 4.50
C ALA A 11 13.80 14.40 5.77
N GLU A 12 13.12 13.37 6.27
CA GLU A 12 12.31 13.42 7.48
C GLU A 12 13.14 13.82 8.71
N LYS A 13 14.36 13.30 8.83
CA LYS A 13 15.30 13.69 9.88
C LYS A 13 15.66 15.18 9.83
N LYS A 14 15.82 15.75 8.64
CA LYS A 14 16.09 17.20 8.47
C LYS A 14 14.88 18.04 8.85
N GLU A 15 13.68 17.54 8.59
CA GLU A 15 12.40 18.16 8.99
C GLU A 15 12.07 17.97 10.49
N GLY A 16 12.98 17.36 11.27
CA GLY A 16 12.84 17.25 12.72
C GLY A 16 12.03 16.03 13.19
N ALA A 17 11.90 14.99 12.36
CA ALA A 17 11.26 13.74 12.77
C ALA A 17 11.89 13.14 14.03
N PHE A 18 11.06 12.77 14.98
CA PHE A 18 11.40 11.87 16.08
C PHE A 18 11.11 10.43 15.65
N PHE A 19 12.13 9.58 15.62
CA PHE A 19 12.01 8.22 15.10
C PHE A 19 11.72 7.18 16.19
N THR A 20 10.95 6.16 15.82
CA THR A 20 10.74 4.93 16.59
C THR A 20 11.12 3.71 15.75
N GLU A 21 11.13 2.53 16.38
CA GLU A 21 11.37 1.26 15.73
C GLU A 21 10.07 0.47 15.58
N PHE A 22 9.75 0.03 14.37
CA PHE A 22 8.59 -0.81 14.10
C PHE A 22 8.90 -1.81 12.99
N ALA A 23 8.62 -3.10 13.22
CA ALA A 23 8.85 -4.18 12.26
C ALA A 23 10.27 -4.18 11.61
N GLY A 24 11.29 -3.76 12.37
CA GLY A 24 12.67 -3.68 11.88
C GLY A 24 12.98 -2.44 11.03
N TRP A 25 12.12 -1.41 11.04
CA TRP A 25 12.30 -0.13 10.36
C TRP A 25 12.39 1.02 11.36
N TYR A 26 13.20 2.04 11.02
CA TYR A 26 13.07 3.37 11.62
C TYR A 26 11.96 4.13 10.92
N LEU A 27 10.96 4.57 11.69
CA LEU A 27 9.82 5.35 11.19
C LEU A 27 9.63 6.63 11.99
N PRO A 28 9.20 7.73 11.37
CA PRO A 28 8.84 8.94 12.10
C PRO A 28 7.61 8.65 12.97
N LEU A 29 7.76 8.81 14.29
CA LEU A 29 6.65 8.75 15.24
C LEU A 29 5.86 10.07 15.26
N HIS A 30 6.57 11.19 15.19
CA HIS A 30 6.01 12.53 15.06
C HIS A 30 7.09 13.54 14.60
N PHE A 31 6.64 14.70 14.13
CA PHE A 31 7.44 15.88 13.78
C PHE A 31 7.30 17.02 14.81
N GLY A 32 6.72 16.72 15.97
CA GLY A 32 6.80 17.56 17.17
C GLY A 32 5.63 17.35 18.12
N SER A 33 4.41 17.42 17.61
CA SER A 33 3.19 17.20 18.40
C SER A 33 2.19 16.37 17.60
N ALA A 34 2.02 15.11 18.03
CA ALA A 34 1.07 14.18 17.41
C ALA A 34 -0.37 14.75 17.38
N ILE A 35 -0.76 15.57 18.36
CA ILE A 35 -2.07 16.23 18.38
C ILE A 35 -2.17 17.27 17.26
N GLN A 36 -1.14 18.10 17.09
CA GLN A 36 -1.13 19.11 16.03
C GLN A 36 -1.05 18.47 14.64
N GLU A 37 -0.31 17.37 14.49
CA GLU A 37 -0.25 16.59 13.25
C GLU A 37 -1.62 15.99 12.91
N ALA A 38 -2.30 15.37 13.88
CA ALA A 38 -3.65 14.86 13.69
C ALA A 38 -4.64 15.97 13.29
N LEU A 39 -4.57 17.14 13.94
CA LEU A 39 -5.39 18.30 13.56
C LEU A 39 -5.06 18.82 12.16
N SER A 40 -3.78 18.86 11.79
CA SER A 40 -3.32 19.28 10.46
C SER A 40 -3.88 18.37 9.36
N VAL A 41 -3.84 17.05 9.57
CA VAL A 41 -4.44 16.05 8.66
C VAL A 41 -5.95 16.30 8.53
N ARG A 42 -6.66 16.44 9.64
CA ARG A 42 -8.13 16.61 9.65
C ARG A 42 -8.62 17.94 9.08
N GLN A 43 -7.82 19.00 9.18
CA GLN A 43 -8.19 20.34 8.70
C GLN A 43 -7.63 20.64 7.29
N ASN A 44 -6.63 19.87 6.84
CA ASN A 44 -5.89 20.14 5.62
C ASN A 44 -5.49 18.82 4.92
N ALA A 45 -4.20 18.50 4.90
CA ALA A 45 -3.66 17.26 4.38
C ALA A 45 -2.31 16.97 5.05
N GLY A 46 -2.04 15.70 5.35
CA GLY A 46 -0.75 15.20 5.80
C GLY A 46 -0.13 14.25 4.79
N PHE A 47 1.20 14.19 4.79
CA PHE A 47 2.00 13.24 4.03
C PHE A 47 2.53 12.16 4.97
N PHE A 48 2.46 10.92 4.54
CA PHE A 48 2.90 9.76 5.31
C PHE A 48 3.85 8.92 4.46
N ASP A 49 5.05 8.67 4.96
CA ASP A 49 5.92 7.62 4.43
C ASP A 49 5.50 6.26 5.00
N ILE A 50 4.88 5.46 4.15
CA ILE A 50 4.43 4.09 4.46
C ILE A 50 5.22 3.06 3.65
N SER A 51 6.43 3.41 3.21
CA SER A 51 7.28 2.55 2.36
C SER A 51 7.71 1.25 3.04
N HIS A 52 7.58 1.16 4.36
CA HIS A 52 7.84 -0.04 5.16
C HIS A 52 6.78 -1.14 4.97
N MET A 53 5.58 -0.80 4.49
CA MET A 53 4.51 -1.76 4.23
C MET A 53 4.82 -2.66 3.03
N GLY A 54 4.26 -3.87 3.04
CA GLY A 54 4.44 -4.86 1.99
C GLY A 54 3.66 -4.52 0.72
N ARG A 55 4.29 -4.66 -0.44
CA ARG A 55 3.65 -4.56 -1.77
C ARG A 55 3.93 -5.84 -2.54
N ILE A 56 2.89 -6.64 -2.75
CA ILE A 56 2.99 -7.98 -3.34
C ILE A 56 2.15 -8.04 -4.60
N LYS A 57 2.68 -8.62 -5.69
CA LYS A 57 1.91 -8.95 -6.89
C LYS A 57 1.64 -10.44 -6.94
N ILE A 58 0.43 -10.81 -7.37
CA ILE A 58 0.09 -12.19 -7.73
C ILE A 58 -0.32 -12.20 -9.20
N LEU A 59 0.37 -13.01 -10.00
CA LEU A 59 0.24 -13.05 -11.46
C LEU A 59 -0.09 -14.46 -11.93
N GLY A 60 -0.81 -14.58 -13.05
CA GLY A 60 -1.01 -15.86 -13.74
C GLY A 60 -2.40 -16.46 -13.55
N LYS A 61 -2.66 -17.54 -14.30
CA LYS A 61 -4.01 -18.08 -14.54
C LYS A 61 -4.75 -18.59 -13.30
N ASP A 62 -4.02 -18.97 -12.24
CA ASP A 62 -4.60 -19.45 -10.98
C ASP A 62 -4.49 -18.38 -9.87
N SER A 63 -4.15 -17.14 -10.20
CA SER A 63 -4.00 -16.04 -9.23
C SER A 63 -5.30 -15.77 -8.46
N GLU A 64 -6.46 -15.75 -9.13
CA GLU A 64 -7.77 -15.59 -8.46
C GLU A 64 -8.06 -16.76 -7.50
N LYS A 65 -7.72 -18.00 -7.89
CA LYS A 65 -7.92 -19.18 -7.04
C LYS A 65 -7.02 -19.13 -5.82
N LEU A 66 -5.75 -18.75 -6.01
CA LEU A 66 -4.79 -18.61 -4.93
C LEU A 66 -5.24 -17.55 -3.93
N ILE A 67 -5.56 -16.33 -4.37
CA ILE A 67 -5.96 -15.27 -3.43
C ILE A 67 -7.29 -15.61 -2.75
N SER A 68 -8.25 -16.20 -3.46
CA SER A 68 -9.55 -16.61 -2.90
C SER A 68 -9.44 -17.77 -1.90
N LYS A 69 -8.33 -18.52 -1.91
CA LYS A 69 -8.08 -19.61 -0.95
C LYS A 69 -7.76 -19.07 0.44
N VAL A 70 -7.13 -17.90 0.54
CA VAL A 70 -6.60 -17.33 1.79
C VAL A 70 -7.28 -16.03 2.21
N PHE A 71 -7.87 -15.29 1.27
CA PHE A 71 -8.48 -13.99 1.55
C PHE A 71 -9.98 -14.14 1.85
N THR A 72 -10.43 -13.52 2.95
CA THR A 72 -11.81 -13.59 3.44
C THR A 72 -12.87 -12.95 2.53
N ARG A 73 -12.47 -12.25 1.47
CA ARG A 73 -13.38 -11.64 0.50
C ARG A 73 -13.04 -12.11 -0.90
N LYS A 74 -14.02 -12.04 -1.79
CA LYS A 74 -13.82 -12.37 -3.21
C LYS A 74 -13.42 -11.11 -3.99
N PRO A 75 -12.19 -11.00 -4.52
CA PRO A 75 -11.77 -9.88 -5.35
C PRO A 75 -12.20 -10.08 -6.80
N ASP A 76 -13.51 -9.99 -7.06
CA ASP A 76 -14.09 -10.32 -8.37
C ASP A 76 -14.22 -9.14 -9.34
N GLN A 77 -14.05 -7.89 -8.86
CA GLN A 77 -14.21 -6.68 -9.66
C GLN A 77 -12.86 -6.03 -9.97
N GLU A 78 -12.57 -5.82 -11.26
CA GLU A 78 -11.40 -5.04 -11.69
C GLU A 78 -11.46 -3.59 -11.18
N LYS A 79 -10.28 -2.97 -11.08
CA LYS A 79 -10.11 -1.59 -10.60
C LYS A 79 -10.67 -1.34 -9.20
N LYS A 80 -10.85 -2.39 -8.40
CA LYS A 80 -11.39 -2.31 -7.04
C LYS A 80 -10.44 -2.95 -6.03
N GLY A 81 -10.22 -2.22 -4.95
CA GLY A 81 -9.58 -2.67 -3.73
C GLY A 81 -10.59 -3.22 -2.74
N LEU A 82 -10.23 -4.29 -2.05
CA LEU A 82 -11.01 -4.84 -0.94
C LEU A 82 -10.10 -4.96 0.27
N TYR A 83 -10.47 -4.28 1.35
CA TYR A 83 -9.92 -4.55 2.67
C TYR A 83 -10.52 -5.84 3.25
N GLY A 84 -9.71 -6.69 3.86
CA GLY A 84 -10.13 -7.91 4.53
C GLY A 84 -8.97 -8.61 5.20
N PHE A 85 -9.18 -9.86 5.62
CA PHE A 85 -8.17 -10.65 6.32
C PHE A 85 -7.62 -11.77 5.45
N LEU A 86 -6.33 -12.03 5.57
CA LEU A 86 -5.72 -13.32 5.24
C LEU A 86 -5.93 -14.28 6.42
N VAL A 87 -6.39 -15.49 6.12
CA VAL A 87 -6.65 -16.52 7.12
C VAL A 87 -5.96 -17.83 6.75
N SER A 88 -5.51 -18.55 7.77
CA SER A 88 -5.02 -19.92 7.62
C SER A 88 -6.16 -20.91 7.42
N GLU A 89 -5.82 -22.17 7.11
CA GLU A 89 -6.81 -23.25 6.92
C GLU A 89 -7.67 -23.52 8.17
N ASP A 90 -7.14 -23.27 9.37
CA ASP A 90 -7.86 -23.35 10.64
C ASP A 90 -8.56 -22.04 11.04
N ALA A 91 -8.77 -21.14 10.07
CA ALA A 91 -9.47 -19.86 10.19
C ALA A 91 -8.86 -18.86 11.20
N LYS A 92 -7.56 -18.97 11.48
CA LYS A 92 -6.84 -17.94 12.25
C LYS A 92 -6.49 -16.78 11.34
N ILE A 93 -6.70 -15.55 11.84
CA ILE A 93 -6.28 -14.33 11.16
C ILE A 93 -4.75 -14.27 11.17
N ILE A 94 -4.16 -14.10 9.99
CA ILE A 94 -2.72 -13.96 9.77
C ILE A 94 -2.33 -12.49 9.65
N ASP A 95 -3.04 -11.75 8.79
CA ASP A 95 -2.89 -10.30 8.62
C ASP A 95 -4.20 -9.70 8.08
N ASP A 96 -4.37 -8.38 8.23
CA ASP A 96 -5.34 -7.59 7.47
C ASP A 96 -4.64 -6.90 6.29
N ILE A 97 -5.23 -7.02 5.10
CA ILE A 97 -4.62 -6.53 3.86
C ILE A 97 -5.65 -5.82 2.97
N VAL A 98 -5.15 -5.09 1.99
CA VAL A 98 -5.97 -4.61 0.85
C VAL A 98 -5.57 -5.37 -0.41
N VAL A 99 -6.55 -6.00 -1.07
CA VAL A 99 -6.37 -6.70 -2.35
C VAL A 99 -7.01 -5.88 -3.46
N PHE A 100 -6.23 -5.51 -4.47
CA PHE A 100 -6.70 -4.87 -5.69
C PHE A 100 -6.68 -5.88 -6.84
N ARG A 101 -7.81 -6.08 -7.52
CA ARG A 101 -7.83 -6.80 -8.80
C ARG A 101 -7.46 -5.82 -9.91
N LYS A 102 -6.30 -6.03 -10.55
CA LYS A 102 -5.84 -5.17 -11.64
C LYS A 102 -6.40 -5.59 -12.98
N LYS A 103 -6.32 -6.89 -13.27
CA LYS A 103 -6.84 -7.55 -14.46
C LYS A 103 -7.35 -8.93 -14.07
N GLU A 104 -7.82 -9.71 -15.04
CA GLU A 104 -8.25 -11.10 -14.84
C GLU A 104 -7.22 -11.92 -14.03
N ASP A 105 -5.94 -11.86 -14.43
CA ASP A 105 -4.82 -12.67 -13.89
C ASP A 105 -3.74 -11.84 -13.15
N GLU A 106 -4.09 -10.65 -12.65
CA GLU A 106 -3.15 -9.76 -11.98
C GLU A 106 -3.80 -9.13 -10.74
N PHE A 107 -3.24 -9.42 -9.57
CA PHE A 107 -3.65 -8.87 -8.28
C PHE A 107 -2.49 -8.11 -7.62
N PHE A 108 -2.82 -7.04 -6.92
CA PHE A 108 -1.88 -6.24 -6.14
C PHE A 108 -2.34 -6.16 -4.69
N LEU A 109 -1.45 -6.52 -3.78
CA LEU A 109 -1.70 -6.64 -2.36
C LEU A 109 -0.86 -5.61 -1.61
N VAL A 110 -1.51 -4.94 -0.66
CA VAL A 110 -0.86 -4.11 0.35
C VAL A 110 -0.97 -4.83 1.70
N ALA A 111 0.17 -5.18 2.27
CA ALA A 111 0.30 -5.92 3.53
C ALA A 111 0.93 -5.07 4.63
N ASN A 112 0.66 -5.39 5.89
CA ASN A 112 1.33 -4.71 7.00
C ASN A 112 2.82 -5.04 7.00
N ALA A 113 3.65 -4.11 7.51
CA ALA A 113 5.09 -4.31 7.54
C ALA A 113 5.53 -5.54 8.34
N SER A 114 4.83 -5.83 9.45
CA SER A 114 5.07 -7.03 10.27
C SER A 114 4.45 -8.32 9.71
N GLY A 115 3.46 -8.19 8.81
CA GLY A 115 2.70 -9.31 8.23
C GLY A 115 3.35 -9.86 6.96
N LYS A 116 3.96 -8.99 6.15
CA LYS A 116 4.48 -9.28 4.80
C LYS A 116 5.13 -10.65 4.62
N GLU A 117 6.12 -11.00 5.45
CA GLU A 117 6.85 -12.28 5.31
C GLU A 117 5.94 -13.49 5.57
N LYS A 118 5.03 -13.38 6.54
CA LYS A 118 4.03 -14.42 6.84
C LYS A 118 2.99 -14.53 5.73
N ASP A 119 2.58 -13.41 5.16
CA ASP A 119 1.61 -13.40 4.07
C ASP A 119 2.16 -14.07 2.81
N ILE A 120 3.41 -13.75 2.44
CA ILE A 120 4.09 -14.40 1.32
C ILE A 120 4.26 -15.90 1.60
N ALA A 121 4.65 -16.27 2.82
CA ALA A 121 4.80 -17.68 3.20
C ALA A 121 3.48 -18.46 3.10
N LEU A 122 2.37 -17.86 3.53
CA LEU A 122 1.03 -18.45 3.41
C LEU A 122 0.64 -18.63 1.93
N LEU A 123 0.85 -17.60 1.11
CA LEU A 123 0.56 -17.65 -0.33
C LEU A 123 1.39 -18.71 -1.04
N GLU A 124 2.70 -18.79 -0.77
CA GLU A 124 3.58 -19.81 -1.34
C GLU A 124 3.21 -21.22 -0.88
N TYR A 125 2.85 -21.40 0.38
CA TYR A 125 2.37 -22.68 0.91
C TYR A 125 1.10 -23.15 0.18
N GLU A 126 0.08 -22.30 0.08
CA GLU A 126 -1.17 -22.66 -0.60
C GLU A 126 -0.99 -22.85 -2.10
N LYS A 127 -0.12 -22.06 -2.74
CA LYS A 127 0.26 -22.24 -4.15
C LYS A 127 0.85 -23.64 -4.38
N GLN A 128 1.83 -24.04 -3.58
CA GLN A 128 2.50 -25.34 -3.71
C GLN A 128 1.54 -26.49 -3.39
N LYS A 129 0.79 -26.39 -2.28
CA LYS A 129 -0.14 -27.42 -1.83
C LYS A 129 -1.23 -27.73 -2.86
N ASN A 130 -1.77 -26.70 -3.53
CA ASN A 130 -2.87 -26.85 -4.48
C ASN A 130 -2.42 -26.87 -5.95
N LEU A 131 -1.10 -26.86 -6.21
CA LEU A 131 -0.51 -26.86 -7.56
C LEU A 131 -1.01 -25.69 -8.43
N PHE A 132 -1.22 -24.52 -7.82
CA PHE A 132 -1.68 -23.33 -8.55
C PHE A 132 -0.56 -22.76 -9.42
N GLN A 133 -0.89 -22.45 -10.68
CA GLN A 133 0.00 -21.76 -11.61
C GLN A 133 -0.16 -20.24 -11.44
N ALA A 134 0.50 -19.71 -10.41
CA ALA A 134 0.57 -18.28 -10.13
C ALA A 134 1.98 -17.89 -9.65
N ASP A 135 2.45 -16.70 -10.01
CA ASP A 135 3.70 -16.14 -9.53
C ASP A 135 3.41 -15.10 -8.44
N ILE A 136 4.22 -15.11 -7.38
CA ILE A 136 4.14 -14.18 -6.25
C ILE A 136 5.42 -13.33 -6.29
N GLU A 137 5.28 -12.01 -6.45
CA GLU A 137 6.42 -11.09 -6.49
C GLU A 137 6.33 -10.07 -5.35
N ASP A 138 7.31 -10.07 -4.44
CA ASP A 138 7.51 -8.97 -3.49
C ASP A 138 8.25 -7.81 -4.17
N ILE A 139 7.58 -6.67 -4.33
CA ILE A 139 8.16 -5.45 -4.90
C ILE A 139 8.48 -4.39 -3.84
N SER A 140 8.44 -4.74 -2.55
CA SER A 140 8.56 -3.81 -1.41
C SER A 140 9.89 -3.06 -1.35
N ASP A 141 10.99 -3.68 -1.80
CA ASP A 141 12.30 -3.01 -1.79
C ASP A 141 12.58 -2.23 -3.09
N LYS A 142 11.78 -2.46 -4.15
CA LYS A 142 11.93 -1.85 -5.49
C LYS A 142 11.11 -0.56 -5.69
N THR A 143 10.05 -0.39 -4.91
CA THR A 143 9.17 0.79 -4.96
C THR A 143 9.23 1.59 -3.64
N VAL A 144 8.64 2.78 -3.62
CA VAL A 144 8.25 3.51 -2.40
C VAL A 144 6.74 3.53 -2.28
N PHE A 145 6.25 3.79 -1.08
CA PHE A 145 4.83 3.87 -0.81
C PHE A 145 4.53 5.04 0.11
N VAL A 146 3.74 5.99 -0.38
CA VAL A 146 3.41 7.22 0.36
C VAL A 146 1.91 7.44 0.38
N ALA A 147 1.40 8.09 1.41
CA ALA A 147 0.00 8.48 1.48
C ALA A 147 -0.15 9.99 1.68
N ILE A 148 -1.17 10.57 1.04
CA ILE A 148 -1.62 11.95 1.24
C ILE A 148 -3.04 11.88 1.75
N GLN A 149 -3.27 12.29 3.00
CA GLN A 149 -4.54 12.06 3.71
C GLN A 149 -5.06 13.37 4.32
N GLY A 150 -6.37 13.58 4.29
CA GLY A 150 -7.03 14.81 4.77
C GLY A 150 -8.02 15.38 3.73
N PRO A 151 -8.91 16.30 4.12
CA PRO A 151 -9.94 16.85 3.23
C PRO A 151 -9.38 17.60 2.02
N LYS A 152 -8.14 18.10 2.07
CA LYS A 152 -7.46 18.74 0.94
C LYS A 152 -6.58 17.78 0.14
N SER A 153 -6.54 16.49 0.48
CA SER A 153 -5.74 15.49 -0.23
C SER A 153 -6.03 15.42 -1.73
N PRO A 154 -7.26 15.58 -2.25
CA PRO A 154 -7.47 15.53 -3.71
C PRO A 154 -6.74 16.66 -4.44
N GLU A 155 -6.87 17.91 -3.97
CA GLU A 155 -6.18 19.08 -4.53
C GLU A 155 -4.65 18.91 -4.46
N LYS A 156 -4.12 18.49 -3.29
CA LYS A 156 -2.67 18.32 -3.11
C LYS A 156 -2.11 17.21 -3.98
N THR A 157 -2.82 16.10 -4.08
CA THR A 157 -2.40 14.94 -4.88
C THR A 157 -2.39 15.31 -6.37
N VAL A 158 -3.44 15.96 -6.89
CA VAL A 158 -3.46 16.47 -8.29
C VAL A 158 -2.28 17.40 -8.55
N LYS A 159 -2.02 18.36 -7.64
CA LYS A 159 -0.93 19.33 -7.80
C LYS A 159 0.46 18.68 -7.79
N ILE A 160 0.65 17.63 -6.99
CA ILE A 160 1.91 16.88 -6.96
C ILE A 160 2.02 16.07 -8.24
N MET A 161 1.01 15.27 -8.56
CA MET A 161 1.04 14.34 -9.68
C MET A 161 1.10 15.04 -11.04
N SER A 162 0.58 16.26 -11.19
CA SER A 162 0.70 17.01 -12.46
C SER A 162 2.14 17.30 -12.87
N LYS A 163 3.09 17.25 -11.91
CA LYS A 163 4.53 17.39 -12.18
C LYS A 163 5.21 16.06 -12.50
N PHE A 164 4.69 14.94 -12.01
CA PHE A 164 5.35 13.63 -12.06
C PHE A 164 4.73 12.65 -13.06
N SER A 165 3.40 12.68 -13.21
CA SER A 165 2.63 11.95 -14.23
C SER A 165 1.40 12.80 -14.60
N PRO A 166 1.55 13.70 -15.60
CA PRO A 166 0.47 14.58 -16.04
C PRO A 166 -0.82 13.84 -16.43
N ASP A 167 -0.69 12.71 -17.13
CA ASP A 167 -1.83 11.92 -17.58
C ASP A 167 -2.59 11.28 -16.42
N LEU A 168 -1.87 10.72 -15.44
CA LEU A 168 -2.50 10.16 -14.24
C LEU A 168 -3.16 11.26 -13.40
N SER A 169 -2.56 12.45 -13.34
CA SER A 169 -3.07 13.58 -12.55
C SER A 169 -4.49 14.01 -12.95
N GLN A 170 -4.85 13.86 -14.23
CA GLN A 170 -6.17 14.20 -14.76
C GLN A 170 -7.26 13.24 -14.28
N LYS A 171 -6.89 12.01 -13.91
CA LYS A 171 -7.83 10.95 -13.50
C LYS A 171 -8.06 10.91 -11.99
N ILE A 172 -7.22 11.56 -11.17
CA ILE A 172 -7.21 11.42 -9.71
C ILE A 172 -8.57 11.73 -9.07
N LEU A 173 -9.26 12.76 -9.55
CA LEU A 173 -10.56 13.16 -9.00
C LEU A 173 -11.69 12.17 -9.32
N GLU A 174 -11.50 11.33 -10.35
CA GLU A 174 -12.47 10.31 -10.76
C GLU A 174 -12.30 8.99 -9.98
N ILE A 175 -11.13 8.79 -9.35
CA ILE A 175 -10.87 7.62 -8.52
C ILE A 175 -11.83 7.63 -7.33
N LYS A 176 -12.73 6.65 -7.26
CA LYS A 176 -13.64 6.50 -6.11
C LYS A 176 -12.93 5.77 -4.98
N ARG A 177 -13.51 5.85 -3.77
CA ARG A 177 -12.98 5.14 -2.59
C ARG A 177 -12.80 3.66 -2.90
N PHE A 178 -11.65 3.10 -2.52
CA PHE A 178 -11.24 1.73 -2.85
C PHE A 178 -11.18 1.44 -4.36
N GLN A 179 -10.92 2.43 -5.19
CA GLN A 179 -10.49 2.25 -6.57
C GLN A 179 -9.07 2.76 -6.74
N PHE A 180 -8.50 2.47 -7.91
CA PHE A 180 -7.16 2.92 -8.26
C PHE A 180 -7.08 3.26 -9.75
N GLU A 181 -6.06 4.04 -10.10
CA GLU A 181 -5.57 4.21 -11.46
C GLU A 181 -4.06 3.95 -11.49
N GLU A 182 -3.53 3.66 -12.66
CA GLU A 182 -2.10 3.47 -12.84
C GLU A 182 -1.61 3.99 -14.19
N ASP A 183 -0.33 4.36 -14.22
CA ASP A 183 0.40 4.77 -15.40
C ASP A 183 1.84 4.23 -15.31
N GLY A 184 2.13 3.23 -16.16
CA GLY A 184 3.39 2.49 -16.11
C GLY A 184 3.63 1.84 -14.75
N ASN A 185 4.67 2.30 -14.05
CA ASN A 185 5.05 1.78 -12.73
C ASN A 185 4.52 2.63 -11.55
N VAL A 186 3.67 3.62 -11.84
CA VAL A 186 3.02 4.44 -10.81
C VAL A 186 1.60 3.96 -10.62
N PHE A 187 1.27 3.60 -9.39
CA PHE A 187 -0.07 3.17 -8.97
C PHE A 187 -0.59 4.16 -7.93
N ILE A 188 -1.85 4.57 -8.06
CA ILE A 188 -2.51 5.43 -7.10
C ILE A 188 -3.89 4.90 -6.74
N SER A 189 -4.13 4.64 -5.46
CA SER A 189 -5.43 4.24 -4.93
C SER A 189 -6.03 5.32 -4.05
N ARG A 190 -7.36 5.43 -4.03
CA ARG A 190 -8.08 6.28 -3.07
C ARG A 190 -8.44 5.47 -1.84
N THR A 191 -7.43 5.24 -1.01
CA THR A 191 -7.43 4.45 0.22
C THR A 191 -6.69 5.20 1.32
N GLY A 192 -6.81 4.72 2.56
CA GLY A 192 -6.18 5.35 3.70
C GLY A 192 -6.67 4.82 5.04
N TYR A 193 -5.85 5.03 6.06
CA TYR A 193 -6.09 4.55 7.43
C TYR A 193 -6.55 5.65 8.41
N THR A 194 -6.49 6.92 8.01
CA THR A 194 -6.74 8.07 8.90
C THR A 194 -8.23 8.32 9.20
N GLY A 195 -9.12 7.71 8.41
CA GLY A 195 -10.56 7.99 8.40
C GLY A 195 -10.95 9.22 7.57
N GLU A 196 -9.98 10.02 7.12
CA GLU A 196 -10.19 11.12 6.16
C GLU A 196 -10.18 10.60 4.72
N ASP A 197 -10.52 11.48 3.77
CA ASP A 197 -10.26 11.23 2.35
C ASP A 197 -8.76 11.24 2.06
N GLY A 198 -8.32 10.46 1.08
CA GLY A 198 -6.89 10.28 0.87
C GLY A 198 -6.51 9.38 -0.29
N PHE A 199 -5.24 9.50 -0.67
CA PHE A 199 -4.62 8.75 -1.73
C PHE A 199 -3.35 8.07 -1.23
N GLU A 200 -3.08 6.90 -1.80
CA GLU A 200 -1.95 6.04 -1.53
C GLU A 200 -1.23 5.79 -2.85
N ILE A 201 0.06 6.09 -2.92
CA ILE A 201 0.83 6.15 -4.17
C ILE A 201 2.04 5.24 -4.06
N VAL A 202 2.11 4.27 -4.98
CA VAL A 202 3.27 3.38 -5.15
C VAL A 202 4.01 3.80 -6.41
N MET A 203 5.33 3.97 -6.33
CA MET A 203 6.17 4.33 -7.49
C MET A 203 7.58 3.74 -7.37
N PRO A 204 8.36 3.59 -8.45
CA PRO A 204 9.73 3.12 -8.40
C PRO A 204 10.58 3.94 -7.43
N LYS A 205 11.48 3.28 -6.70
CA LYS A 205 12.32 3.92 -5.69
C LYS A 205 13.22 5.01 -6.28
N GLU A 206 13.56 4.92 -7.56
CA GLU A 206 14.37 5.92 -8.29
C GLU A 206 13.61 7.22 -8.54
N ARG A 207 12.28 7.23 -8.34
CA ARG A 207 11.42 8.42 -8.46
C ARG A 207 11.10 9.06 -7.10
N ALA A 208 11.61 8.50 -5.99
CA ALA A 208 11.39 8.99 -4.63
C ALA A 208 12.19 10.26 -4.32
#